data_AF-X1FR57-F1
#
_entry.id   AF-X1FR57-F1
#
_cell.length_a   1.000
_cell.length_b   1.000
_cell.length_c   1.000
_cell.angle_alpha   90.00
_cell.angle_beta   90.00
_cell.angle_gamma   90.00
#
_symmetry.space_group_name_H-M   'P 1'
#
loop_
_entity.id
_entity.type
_entity.pdbx_description
1 polymer ?
#
loop_
_entity_poly.entity_id
_entity_poly.type
_entity_poly.pdbx_seq_one_letter_code
_entity_poly.pdbx_strand_id
1 'polypeptide(L)'
;LYDFIVADLFELHQDQHGFNGQVFTHSLPSTLGPSLDSMITEAGFNIAEIRFIEGLLFISMLPLHFGNLKRQKILYLTGLTLLNEVL
;
A
#
# COMPACT_ATOMS: atom_id res chain seq x y z
N LEU A 1 2.92 3.01 5.46
CA LEU A 1 3.28 1.71 4.81
C LEU A 1 4.66 1.75 4.16
N TYR A 2 4.96 2.74 3.32
CA TYR A 2 6.23 2.85 2.60
C TYR A 2 7.48 2.70 3.49
N ASP A 3 7.56 3.45 4.59
CA ASP A 3 8.73 3.42 5.48
C ASP A 3 9.02 2.02 6.05
N PHE A 4 7.98 1.26 6.38
CA PHE A 4 8.11 -0.13 6.85
C PHE A 4 8.69 -1.03 5.75
N ILE A 5 8.24 -0.86 4.50
CA ILE A 5 8.76 -1.61 3.36
C ILE A 5 10.23 -1.27 3.09
N VAL A 6 10.62 0.00 3.17
CA VAL A 6 12.01 0.44 2.97
C VAL A 6 12.93 -0.07 4.08
N ALA A 7 12.41 -0.19 5.31
CA ALA A 7 13.07 -0.81 6.44
C ALA A 7 13.06 -2.37 6.39
N ASP A 8 12.60 -2.96 5.28
CA ASP A 8 12.48 -4.41 5.07
C ASP A 8 11.59 -5.13 6.10
N LEU A 9 10.62 -4.42 6.69
CA LEU A 9 9.62 -4.95 7.63
C LEU A 9 8.43 -5.55 6.88
N PHE A 10 8.68 -6.59 6.09
CA PHE A 10 7.65 -7.30 5.32
C PHE A 10 8.03 -8.75 5.02
N GLU A 11 7.03 -9.57 4.77
CA GLU A 11 7.17 -10.90 4.19
C GLU A 11 6.55 -10.97 2.79
N LEU A 12 7.15 -11.81 1.95
CA LEU A 12 6.70 -12.07 0.60
C LEU A 12 6.95 -13.53 0.28
N HIS A 13 5.87 -14.25 0.02
CA HIS A 13 5.85 -15.63 -0.45
C HIS A 13 5.36 -15.65 -1.89
N GLN A 14 6.05 -16.40 -2.73
CA GLN A 14 5.69 -16.62 -4.13
C GLN A 14 5.58 -18.12 -4.36
N ASP A 15 4.47 -18.55 -4.95
CA ASP A 15 4.25 -19.93 -5.40
C ASP A 15 3.84 -19.96 -6.88
N GLN A 16 3.32 -21.09 -7.35
CA GLN A 16 2.88 -21.26 -8.74
C GLN A 16 1.58 -20.50 -9.08
N HIS A 17 0.83 -20.07 -8.06
CA HIS A 17 -0.47 -19.43 -8.19
C HIS A 17 -0.41 -17.92 -8.00
N GLY A 18 0.69 -17.39 -7.48
CA GLY A 18 0.94 -15.96 -7.45
C GLY A 18 1.84 -15.53 -6.30
N PHE A 19 1.46 -14.42 -5.69
CA PHE A 19 2.21 -13.78 -4.62
C PHE A 19 1.31 -13.52 -3.43
N ASN A 20 1.83 -13.78 -2.23
CA ASN A 20 1.23 -13.38 -0.97
C ASN A 20 2.25 -12.54 -0.21
N GLY A 21 1.87 -11.31 0.14
CA GLY A 21 2.75 -10.35 0.81
C GLY A 21 2.06 -9.73 2.01
N GLN A 22 2.83 -9.49 3.06
CA GLN A 22 2.36 -8.81 4.26
C GLN A 22 3.40 -7.80 4.72
N VAL A 23 2.98 -6.56 4.94
CA VAL A 23 3.82 -5.51 5.57
C VAL A 23 3.54 -5.50 7.05
N PHE A 24 4.60 -5.61 7.86
CA PHE A 24 4.46 -5.57 9.31
C PHE A 24 4.29 -4.13 9.76
N THR A 25 3.12 -3.85 10.33
CA THR A 25 2.77 -2.54 10.87
C THR A 25 2.28 -2.68 12.31
N HIS A 26 2.26 -1.57 13.05
CA HIS A 26 1.63 -1.56 14.36
C HIS A 26 0.11 -1.54 14.22
N SER A 27 -0.58 -2.26 15.11
CA SER A 27 -2.04 -2.17 15.20
C SER A 27 -2.43 -0.77 15.64
N LEU A 28 -3.21 -0.09 14.81
CA LEU A 28 -3.88 1.15 15.20
C LEU A 28 -5.27 0.81 15.77
N PRO A 29 -5.85 1.68 16.62
CA PRO A 29 -7.25 1.57 17.01
C PRO A 29 -8.14 1.48 15.76
N SER A 30 -9.09 0.55 15.75
CA SER A 30 -9.98 0.32 14.60
C SER A 30 -10.85 1.52 14.23
N THR A 31 -10.99 2.48 15.15
CA THR A 31 -11.75 3.72 14.96
C THR A 31 -10.95 4.83 14.26
N LEU A 32 -9.62 4.75 14.23
CA LEU A 32 -8.78 5.84 13.74
C LEU A 32 -8.93 6.06 12.23
N GLY A 33 -8.84 5.00 11.43
CA GLY A 33 -9.02 5.07 9.97
C GLY A 33 -10.35 5.70 9.57
N PRO A 34 -11.50 5.17 10.04
CA PRO A 34 -12.81 5.74 9.76
C PRO A 34 -12.96 7.20 10.21
N SER A 35 -12.35 7.58 11.35
CA SER A 35 -12.38 8.97 11.82
C SER A 35 -11.64 9.91 10.88
N LEU A 36 -10.47 9.50 10.36
CA LEU A 36 -9.71 10.30 9.40
C LEU A 36 -10.43 10.39 8.05
N ASP A 37 -10.99 9.28 7.58
CA ASP A 37 -11.80 9.21 6.36
C ASP A 37 -13.02 10.17 6.44
N SER A 38 -13.69 10.25 7.59
CA SER A 38 -14.78 11.23 7.81
C SER A 38 -14.30 12.66 7.66
N MET A 39 -13.17 13.02 8.30
CA MET A 39 -12.61 14.37 8.22
C MET A 39 -12.21 14.76 6.79
N ILE A 40 -11.66 13.82 6.02
CA ILE A 40 -11.30 14.03 4.61
C ILE A 40 -12.56 14.27 3.76
N THR A 41 -13.60 13.48 3.97
CA THR A 41 -14.88 13.62 3.27
C THR A 41 -15.58 14.92 3.63
N GLU A 42 -15.58 15.30 4.90
CA GLU A 42 -16.14 16.57 5.40
C GLU A 42 -15.41 17.79 4.82
N ALA A 43 -14.11 17.66 4.53
CA ALA A 43 -13.33 18.66 3.83
C ALA A 43 -13.59 18.70 2.30
N GLY A 44 -14.47 17.83 1.77
CA GLY A 44 -14.91 17.81 0.38
C GLY A 44 -14.06 16.97 -0.56
N PHE A 45 -13.18 16.10 -0.04
CA PHE A 45 -12.34 15.23 -0.85
C PHE A 45 -12.93 13.83 -1.03
N ASN A 46 -12.65 13.20 -2.17
CA ASN A 46 -13.05 11.83 -2.47
C ASN A 46 -11.97 10.84 -2.01
N ILE A 47 -12.30 10.00 -1.02
CA ILE A 47 -11.39 8.97 -0.49
C ILE A 47 -10.93 8.00 -1.58
N ALA A 48 -11.80 7.62 -2.51
CA ALA A 48 -11.44 6.67 -3.58
C ALA A 48 -10.38 7.26 -4.51
N GLU A 49 -10.45 8.56 -4.83
CA GLU A 49 -9.42 9.25 -5.62
C GLU A 49 -8.09 9.32 -4.88
N ILE A 50 -8.11 9.57 -3.57
CA ILE A 50 -6.91 9.59 -2.74
C ILE A 50 -6.25 8.20 -2.72
N ARG A 51 -7.03 7.13 -2.50
CA ARG A 51 -6.51 5.75 -2.55
C ARG A 51 -6.00 5.35 -3.93
N PHE A 52 -6.65 5.81 -4.99
CA PHE A 52 -6.18 5.63 -6.37
C PHE A 52 -4.80 6.28 -6.56
N ILE A 53 -4.63 7.54 -6.10
CA ILE A 53 -3.34 8.24 -6.15
C ILE A 53 -2.28 7.51 -5.31
N GLU A 54 -2.62 7.02 -4.12
CA GLU A 54 -1.71 6.23 -3.27
C GLU A 54 -1.25 4.95 -3.98
N GLY A 55 -2.16 4.21 -4.61
CA GLY A 55 -1.84 3.03 -5.40
C GLY A 55 -0.87 3.35 -6.53
N LEU A 56 -1.13 4.42 -7.30
CA LEU A 56 -0.22 4.89 -8.35
C LEU A 56 1.15 5.30 -7.79
N LEU A 57 1.20 5.93 -6.61
CA LEU A 57 2.45 6.31 -5.97
C LEU A 57 3.32 5.07 -5.72
N PHE A 58 2.76 4.00 -5.15
CA PHE A 58 3.47 2.73 -4.93
C PHE A 58 4.02 2.12 -6.23
N ILE A 59 3.21 2.11 -7.30
CA ILE A 59 3.64 1.60 -8.61
C ILE A 59 4.75 2.47 -9.22
N SER A 60 4.67 3.79 -9.10
CA SER A 60 5.65 4.71 -9.67
C SER A 60 7.02 4.66 -8.97
N MET A 61 7.06 4.21 -7.71
CA MET A 61 8.30 4.13 -6.93
C MET A 61 9.15 2.88 -7.24
N LEU A 62 8.65 1.91 -8.00
CA LEU A 62 9.37 0.66 -8.29
C LEU A 62 10.78 0.87 -8.88
N PRO A 63 11.00 1.78 -9.85
CA PRO A 63 12.34 1.99 -10.41
C PRO A 63 13.36 2.47 -9.37
N LEU A 64 12.92 3.16 -8.31
CA LEU A 64 13.80 3.64 -7.24
C LEU A 64 14.36 2.51 -6.37
N HIS A 65 13.78 1.30 -6.48
CA HIS A 65 14.16 0.13 -5.70
C HIS A 65 14.78 -0.98 -6.56
N PHE A 66 15.37 -0.64 -7.71
CA PHE A 66 15.97 -1.59 -8.67
C PHE A 66 16.99 -2.56 -8.06
N GLY A 67 17.66 -2.17 -6.97
CA GLY A 67 18.63 -3.02 -6.28
C GLY A 67 18.03 -4.13 -5.41
N ASN A 68 16.70 -4.15 -5.20
CA ASN A 68 16.02 -5.13 -4.37
C ASN A 68 14.70 -5.56 -5.00
N LEU A 69 14.74 -6.64 -5.78
CA LEU A 69 13.58 -7.20 -6.47
C LEU A 69 12.46 -7.62 -5.50
N LYS A 70 12.80 -8.10 -4.29
CA LYS A 70 11.80 -8.48 -3.28
C LYS A 70 11.01 -7.26 -2.82
N ARG A 71 11.70 -6.13 -2.63
CA ARG A 71 11.08 -4.83 -2.30
C ARG A 71 10.23 -4.30 -3.45
N GLN A 72 10.70 -4.41 -4.69
CA GLN A 72 9.88 -4.03 -5.86
C GLN A 72 8.59 -4.87 -5.92
N LYS A 73 8.67 -6.18 -5.70
CA LYS A 73 7.49 -7.05 -5.69
C LYS A 73 6.48 -6.66 -4.61
N ILE A 74 6.91 -6.43 -3.37
CA ILE A 74 5.95 -6.04 -2.31
C ILE A 74 5.35 -4.65 -2.56
N LEU A 75 6.13 -3.67 -3.03
CA LEU A 75 5.61 -2.36 -3.43
C LEU A 75 4.58 -2.47 -4.56
N TYR A 76 4.87 -3.31 -5.56
CA TYR A 76 3.95 -3.56 -6.67
C TYR A 76 2.64 -4.19 -6.18
N LEU A 77 2.72 -5.20 -5.31
CA LEU A 77 1.54 -5.82 -4.72
C LEU A 77 0.73 -4.84 -3.88
N THR A 78 1.38 -4.03 -3.04
CA THR A 78 0.70 -2.98 -2.26
C THR A 78 -0.04 -2.00 -3.17
N GLY A 79 0.62 -1.50 -4.22
CA GLY A 79 -0.01 -0.61 -5.19
C GLY A 79 -1.18 -1.26 -5.92
N LEU A 80 -1.02 -2.51 -6.36
CA LEU A 80 -2.08 -3.24 -7.06
C LEU A 80 -3.30 -3.53 -6.16
N THR A 81 -3.08 -3.88 -4.89
CA THR A 81 -4.16 -4.05 -3.91
C THR A 81 -4.97 -2.77 -3.75
N LEU A 82 -4.31 -1.62 -3.55
CA LEU A 82 -4.98 -0.32 -3.43
C LEU A 82 -5.78 0.03 -4.69
N LEU A 83 -5.22 -0.22 -5.87
CA LEU A 83 -5.90 0.06 -7.14
C LEU A 83 -7.12 -0.85 -7.34
N ASN A 84 -7.05 -2.13 -6.96
CA ASN A 84 -8.17 -3.07 -7.04
C ASN A 84 -9.32 -2.75 -6.07
N GLU A 85 -9.08 -1.94 -5.03
CA GLU A 85 -10.15 -1.48 -4.13
C GLU A 85 -11.00 -0.36 -4.75
N VAL A 86 -10.50 0.31 -5.79
CA VAL A 86 -11.11 1.54 -6.34
C VAL A 86 -11.40 1.50 -7.84
N LEU A 87 -11.04 0.40 -8.53
CA LEU A 87 -11.32 0.13 -9.96
C LEU A 87 -12.30 -1.02 -10.12
#